data_AF-A0A940BDA7-F1
#
_entry.id   AF-A0A940BDA7-F1
#
_cell.length_a   1.000
_cell.length_b   1.000
_cell.length_c   1.000
_cell.angle_alpha   90.00
_cell.angle_beta   90.00
_cell.angle_gamma   90.00
#
_symmetry.space_group_name_H-M   'P 1'
#
loop_
_entity.id
_entity.type
_entity.pdbx_description
1 polymer ?
#
loop_
_entity_poly.entity_id
_entity_poly.type
_entity_poly.pdbx_seq_one_letter_code
_entity_poly.pdbx_strand_id
1 'polypeptide(L)'
;MIKNIIFDLCGPIITLDIELMNRRFHEFGVKVDKPYQLLREFGVTKKYEAGEISTSNFTQQVRLVLGCPLYYSQIIQAWNTVIVDFPKKHIKLLKKLKGKYKTFILSNSDETNAAYFREYMKRRARFDILNDCFDEVFFSCDLHDRKPSPAVFQHIVDKHHLIPSETLVIDDYKAHCEAAASIGLQTHWLQEGEDICDLTYWDFSSGRKPLRLNILDFLKKHTTQC
;
A
#
# COMPACT_ATOMS: atom_id res chain seq x y z
N MET A 1 -0.67 -16.61 -18.47
CA MET A 1 -1.26 -15.27 -18.74
C MET A 1 -1.72 -14.69 -17.42
N ILE A 2 -1.43 -13.41 -17.15
CA ILE A 2 -1.88 -12.78 -15.91
C ILE A 2 -3.41 -12.64 -15.93
N LYS A 3 -4.06 -13.03 -14.84
CA LYS A 3 -5.52 -12.91 -14.61
C LYS A 3 -5.86 -12.12 -13.35
N ASN A 4 -4.92 -12.05 -12.41
CA ASN A 4 -5.12 -11.43 -11.11
C ASN A 4 -4.00 -10.42 -10.83
N ILE A 5 -4.32 -9.33 -10.15
CA ILE A 5 -3.35 -8.31 -9.77
C ILE A 5 -3.57 -7.93 -8.31
N ILE A 6 -2.51 -8.00 -7.50
CA ILE A 6 -2.47 -7.52 -6.13
C ILE A 6 -1.61 -6.26 -6.12
N PHE A 7 -2.18 -5.12 -5.75
CA PHE A 7 -1.46 -3.86 -5.64
C PHE A 7 -1.13 -3.56 -4.19
N ASP A 8 0.04 -2.96 -3.96
CA ASP A 8 0.19 -2.07 -2.82
C ASP A 8 -0.60 -0.78 -3.02
N LEU A 9 -1.06 -0.21 -1.90
CA LEU A 9 -1.84 1.02 -1.90
C LEU A 9 -0.95 2.27 -1.78
N CYS A 10 -0.02 2.26 -0.83
CA CYS A 10 0.62 3.45 -0.27
C CYS A 10 1.91 3.77 -1.01
N GLY A 11 1.91 4.82 -1.84
CA GLY A 11 3.00 5.12 -2.76
C GLY A 11 2.54 4.88 -4.21
N PRO A 12 2.29 3.62 -4.61
CA PRO A 12 1.84 3.31 -5.97
C PRO A 12 0.47 3.90 -6.36
N ILE A 13 -0.52 3.85 -5.45
CA ILE A 13 -1.90 4.25 -5.74
C ILE A 13 -2.27 5.56 -5.04
N ILE A 14 -1.91 5.71 -3.76
CA ILE A 14 -2.16 6.92 -2.98
C ILE A 14 -0.86 7.65 -2.66
N THR A 15 -0.95 8.98 -2.62
CA THR A 15 0.18 9.83 -2.25
C THR A 15 0.25 9.96 -0.73
N LEU A 16 1.42 9.62 -0.18
CA LEU A 16 1.75 9.85 1.21
C LEU A 16 2.67 11.07 1.38
N ASP A 17 2.47 11.83 2.46
CA ASP A 17 3.36 12.94 2.86
C ASP A 17 3.72 12.83 4.35
N ILE A 18 4.85 12.18 4.60
CA ILE A 18 5.41 12.02 5.94
C ILE A 18 5.80 13.37 6.54
N GLU A 19 6.24 14.33 5.72
CA GLU A 19 6.63 15.65 6.20
C GLU A 19 5.41 16.46 6.63
N LEU A 20 4.28 16.32 5.94
CA LEU A 20 3.01 16.91 6.38
C LEU A 20 2.59 16.36 7.75
N MET A 21 2.69 15.04 7.96
CA MET A 21 2.43 14.44 9.25
C MET A 21 3.39 14.94 10.35
N ASN A 22 4.70 15.00 10.06
CA ASN A 22 5.69 15.53 11.01
C ASN A 22 5.37 17.00 11.36
N ARG A 23 5.10 17.85 10.37
CA ARG A 23 4.66 19.24 10.59
C ARG A 23 3.42 19.31 11.47
N ARG A 24 2.43 18.43 11.24
CA ARG A 24 1.20 18.41 12.04
C ARG A 24 1.46 18.02 13.50
N PHE A 25 2.40 17.13 13.76
CA PHE A 25 2.87 16.85 15.13
C PHE A 25 3.56 18.07 15.76
N HIS A 26 4.38 18.80 15.00
CA HIS A 26 5.05 20.02 15.48
C HIS A 26 4.06 21.14 15.79
N GLU A 27 3.01 21.31 14.98
CA GLU A 27 1.91 22.25 15.23
C GLU A 27 1.18 21.96 16.57
N PHE A 28 1.14 20.70 16.99
CA PHE A 28 0.62 20.32 18.31
C PHE A 28 1.64 20.42 19.44
N GLY A 29 2.88 20.81 19.15
CA GLY A 29 3.92 21.09 20.14
C GLY A 29 4.92 19.96 20.38
N VAL A 30 4.92 18.91 19.55
CA VAL A 30 5.99 17.89 19.59
C VAL A 30 7.33 18.54 19.26
N LYS A 31 8.36 18.24 20.04
CA LYS A 31 9.72 18.81 19.89
C LYS A 31 10.71 17.90 19.18
N VAL A 32 10.37 16.62 19.02
CA VAL A 32 11.16 15.67 18.23
C VAL A 32 11.21 16.13 16.78
N ASP A 33 12.40 16.20 16.18
CA ASP A 33 12.61 16.67 14.81
C ASP A 33 11.86 15.81 13.77
N LYS A 34 12.02 14.48 13.86
CA LYS A 34 11.36 13.51 12.98
C LYS A 34 10.47 12.54 13.77
N PRO A 35 9.27 12.96 14.21
CA PRO A 35 8.39 12.14 15.04
C PRO A 35 8.10 10.76 14.44
N TYR A 36 7.77 10.71 13.14
CA TYR A 36 7.49 9.45 12.47
C TYR A 36 8.66 8.46 12.50
N GLN A 37 9.86 8.95 12.19
CA GLN A 37 11.05 8.12 12.14
C GLN A 37 11.38 7.55 13.51
N LEU A 38 11.26 8.35 14.57
CA LEU A 38 11.47 7.88 15.94
C LEU A 38 10.44 6.81 16.33
N LEU A 39 9.16 7.00 15.98
CA LEU A 39 8.12 5.97 16.21
C LEU A 39 8.42 4.66 15.47
N ARG A 40 8.97 4.74 14.25
CA ARG A 40 9.40 3.56 13.49
C ARG A 40 10.58 2.84 14.14
N GLU A 41 11.58 3.58 14.61
CA GLU A 41 12.77 3.04 15.27
C GLU A 41 12.42 2.30 16.57
N PHE A 42 11.46 2.82 17.32
CA PHE A 42 10.91 2.15 18.51
C PHE A 42 9.93 1.01 18.18
N GLY A 43 9.66 0.75 16.89
CA GLY A 43 8.80 -0.33 16.42
C GLY A 43 7.30 -0.10 16.66
N VAL A 44 6.89 1.11 17.05
CA VAL A 44 5.50 1.44 17.37
C VAL A 44 4.61 1.28 16.14
N THR A 45 5.06 1.82 15.00
CA THR A 45 4.28 1.77 13.74
C THR A 45 4.11 0.34 13.26
N LYS A 46 5.16 -0.49 13.38
CA LYS A 46 5.11 -1.87 12.93
C LYS A 46 4.05 -2.68 13.65
N LYS A 47 4.02 -2.55 14.98
CA LYS A 47 3.03 -3.22 15.85
C LYS A 47 1.61 -2.75 15.56
N TYR A 48 1.43 -1.45 15.33
CA TYR A 48 0.11 -0.90 15.06
C TYR A 48 -0.43 -1.32 13.69
N GLU A 49 0.41 -1.24 12.65
CA GLU A 49 0.07 -1.74 11.31
C GLU A 49 -0.20 -3.26 11.31
N ALA A 50 0.47 -4.04 12.17
CA ALA A 50 0.21 -5.47 12.32
C ALA A 50 -0.99 -5.80 13.24
N GLY A 51 -1.73 -4.79 13.74
CA GLY A 51 -2.86 -5.02 14.64
C GLY A 51 -2.48 -5.63 16.00
N GLU A 52 -1.20 -5.58 16.39
CA GLU A 52 -0.70 -6.12 17.67
C GLU A 52 -1.05 -5.21 18.86
N ILE A 53 -1.28 -3.92 18.60
CA ILE A 53 -1.67 -2.94 19.62
C ILE A 53 -2.93 -2.19 19.17
N SER A 54 -3.82 -1.90 20.12
CA SER A 54 -5.00 -1.07 19.87
C SER A 54 -4.61 0.39 19.62
N THR A 55 -5.52 1.17 19.02
CA THR A 55 -5.28 2.62 18.85
C THR A 55 -5.04 3.34 20.18
N SER A 56 -5.69 2.93 21.27
CA SER A 56 -5.42 3.49 22.60
C SER A 56 -3.96 3.27 23.01
N ASN A 57 -3.47 2.03 22.89
CA ASN A 57 -2.08 1.68 23.21
C ASN A 57 -1.09 2.38 22.26
N PHE A 58 -1.42 2.48 20.97
CA PHE A 58 -0.65 3.27 20.01
C PHE A 58 -0.48 4.71 20.49
N THR A 59 -1.58 5.41 20.83
CA THR A 59 -1.47 6.81 21.30
C THR A 59 -0.68 6.93 22.61
N GLN A 60 -0.73 5.93 23.49
CA GLN A 60 0.09 5.91 24.71
C GLN A 60 1.59 5.78 24.36
N GLN A 61 1.95 4.86 23.46
CA GLN A 61 3.33 4.72 23.01
C GLN A 61 3.83 5.97 22.27
N VAL A 62 2.97 6.63 21.49
CA VAL A 62 3.33 7.92 20.87
C VAL A 62 3.72 8.96 21.91
N ARG A 63 2.95 9.10 23.01
CA ARG A 63 3.29 10.02 24.09
C ARG A 63 4.62 9.68 24.76
N LEU A 64 4.85 8.38 25.00
CA LEU A 64 6.07 7.90 25.65
C LEU A 64 7.30 8.14 24.77
N VAL A 65 7.24 7.75 23.50
CA VAL A 65 8.37 7.85 22.56
C VAL A 65 8.67 9.31 22.20
N LEU A 66 7.64 10.14 22.00
CA LEU A 66 7.81 11.54 21.62
C LEU A 66 7.95 12.48 22.82
N GLY A 67 7.78 11.99 24.05
CA GLY A 67 7.82 12.79 25.27
C GLY A 67 6.80 13.94 25.27
N CYS A 68 5.56 13.69 24.82
CA CYS A 68 4.58 14.75 24.57
C CYS A 68 3.25 14.53 25.33
N PRO A 69 2.56 15.62 25.75
CA PRO A 69 1.29 15.54 26.47
C PRO A 69 0.06 15.55 25.55
N LEU A 70 0.19 15.11 24.29
CA LEU A 70 -0.88 15.26 23.30
C LEU A 70 -2.14 14.47 23.66
N TYR A 71 -3.30 15.06 23.37
CA TYR A 71 -4.57 14.33 23.46
C TYR A 71 -4.68 13.27 22.37
N TYR A 72 -5.54 12.27 22.61
CA TYR A 72 -5.80 11.18 21.67
C TYR A 72 -6.16 11.73 20.28
N SER A 73 -7.08 12.69 20.21
CA SER A 73 -7.54 13.30 18.96
C SER A 73 -6.44 14.01 18.19
N GLN A 74 -5.49 14.67 18.87
CA GLN A 74 -4.37 15.34 18.23
C GLN A 74 -3.41 14.34 17.59
N ILE A 75 -3.12 13.24 18.28
CA ILE A 75 -2.27 12.17 17.75
C ILE A 75 -2.91 11.55 16.51
N ILE A 76 -4.19 11.17 16.57
CA ILE A 76 -4.88 10.58 15.42
C ILE A 76 -5.00 11.58 14.27
N GLN A 77 -5.28 12.86 14.58
CA GLN A 77 -5.34 13.90 13.56
C GLN A 77 -4.01 14.08 12.85
N ALA A 78 -2.90 14.17 13.58
CA ALA A 78 -1.57 14.26 12.97
C ALA A 78 -1.20 13.00 12.19
N TRP A 79 -1.42 11.83 12.78
CA TRP A 79 -1.13 10.55 12.14
C TRP A 79 -1.84 10.38 10.79
N ASN A 80 -3.12 10.70 10.72
CA ASN A 80 -3.91 10.53 9.50
C ASN A 80 -3.61 11.55 8.40
N THR A 81 -2.90 12.65 8.66
CA THR A 81 -2.51 13.60 7.60
C THR A 81 -1.46 13.03 6.65
N VAL A 82 -0.87 11.86 6.95
CA VAL A 82 0.06 11.19 6.04
C VAL A 82 -0.61 10.86 4.69
N ILE A 83 -1.91 10.59 4.66
CA ILE A 83 -2.65 10.32 3.43
C ILE A 83 -3.14 11.63 2.80
N VAL A 84 -2.58 12.00 1.64
CA VAL A 84 -2.78 13.31 1.01
C VAL A 84 -3.72 13.27 -0.19
N ASP A 85 -3.47 12.36 -1.13
CA ASP A 85 -4.27 12.31 -2.35
C ASP A 85 -4.43 10.91 -2.92
N PHE A 86 -5.49 10.74 -3.70
CA PHE A 86 -5.68 9.61 -4.59
C PHE A 86 -5.83 10.16 -6.02
N PRO A 87 -4.76 10.13 -6.82
CA PRO A 87 -4.76 10.68 -8.16
C PRO A 87 -5.88 10.12 -9.03
N LYS A 88 -6.66 11.00 -9.68
CA LYS A 88 -7.77 10.60 -10.57
C LYS A 88 -7.35 9.68 -11.71
N LYS A 89 -6.09 9.77 -12.16
CA LYS A 89 -5.53 8.87 -13.19
C LYS A 89 -5.49 7.42 -12.72
N HIS A 90 -5.11 7.18 -11.46
CA HIS A 90 -5.07 5.84 -10.86
C HIS A 90 -6.49 5.27 -10.75
N ILE A 91 -7.46 6.07 -10.30
CA ILE A 91 -8.86 5.65 -10.22
C ILE A 91 -9.37 5.20 -11.61
N LYS A 92 -9.14 6.01 -12.65
CA LYS A 92 -9.55 5.67 -14.02
C LYS A 92 -8.89 4.38 -14.53
N LEU A 93 -7.63 4.17 -14.18
CA LEU A 93 -6.89 2.96 -14.53
C LEU A 93 -7.47 1.72 -13.84
N LEU A 94 -7.64 1.79 -12.53
CA LEU A 94 -8.10 0.67 -11.70
C LEU A 94 -9.52 0.23 -12.09
N LYS A 95 -10.43 1.18 -12.40
CA LYS A 95 -11.75 0.85 -12.97
C LYS A 95 -11.66 0.10 -14.30
N LYS A 96 -10.71 0.45 -15.18
CA LYS A 96 -10.50 -0.27 -16.44
C LYS A 96 -9.93 -1.66 -16.23
N LEU A 97 -9.16 -1.87 -15.17
CA LEU A 97 -8.54 -3.16 -14.84
C LEU A 97 -9.55 -4.14 -14.24
N LYS A 98 -10.40 -3.69 -13.30
CA LYS A 98 -11.41 -4.56 -12.67
C LYS A 98 -12.34 -5.25 -13.67
N GLY A 99 -12.65 -4.59 -14.79
CA GLY A 99 -13.46 -5.19 -15.86
C GLY A 99 -12.76 -6.32 -16.66
N LYS A 100 -11.48 -6.59 -16.39
CA LYS A 100 -10.64 -7.53 -17.17
C LYS A 100 -9.82 -8.49 -16.30
N TYR A 101 -9.48 -8.09 -15.09
CA TYR A 101 -8.66 -8.84 -14.14
C TYR A 101 -9.34 -8.84 -12.78
N LYS A 102 -9.09 -9.87 -11.98
CA LYS A 102 -9.38 -9.77 -10.55
C LYS A 102 -8.35 -8.82 -9.92
N THR A 103 -8.81 -7.83 -9.17
CA THR A 103 -7.95 -6.78 -8.60
C THR A 103 -8.07 -6.73 -7.09
N PHE A 104 -6.94 -6.74 -6.40
CA PHE A 104 -6.88 -6.73 -4.94
C PHE A 104 -5.94 -5.63 -4.44
N ILE A 105 -6.18 -5.13 -3.23
CA ILE A 105 -5.21 -4.35 -2.46
C ILE A 105 -4.66 -5.22 -1.33
N LEU A 106 -3.34 -5.20 -1.14
CA LEU A 106 -2.70 -5.63 0.11
C LEU A 106 -1.80 -4.50 0.60
N SER A 107 -2.22 -3.80 1.66
CA SER A 107 -1.54 -2.63 2.20
C SER A 107 -1.15 -2.83 3.66
N ASN A 108 0.10 -2.52 3.97
CA ASN A 108 0.50 -2.34 5.36
C ASN A 108 -0.13 -1.03 5.86
N SER A 109 -1.14 -1.14 6.72
CA SER A 109 -1.87 0.00 7.26
C SER A 109 -2.41 -0.34 8.65
N ASP A 110 -2.70 0.69 9.42
CA ASP A 110 -3.29 0.60 10.74
C ASP A 110 -4.80 0.92 10.72
N GLU A 111 -5.48 0.63 11.83
CA GLU A 111 -6.92 0.84 12.00
C GLU A 111 -7.37 2.27 11.64
N THR A 112 -6.62 3.28 12.09
CA THR A 112 -6.99 4.69 11.89
C THR A 112 -6.73 5.19 10.48
N ASN A 113 -5.62 4.80 9.86
CA ASN A 113 -5.32 5.11 8.47
C ASN A 113 -6.30 4.39 7.52
N ALA A 114 -6.62 3.11 7.79
CA ALA A 114 -7.60 2.36 7.01
C ALA A 114 -9.00 3.01 7.08
N ALA A 115 -9.46 3.37 8.29
CA ALA A 115 -10.73 4.07 8.47
C ALA A 115 -10.73 5.45 7.78
N TYR A 116 -9.65 6.22 7.94
CA TYR A 116 -9.49 7.52 7.30
C TYR A 116 -9.53 7.40 5.78
N PHE A 117 -8.81 6.43 5.21
CA PHE A 117 -8.80 6.17 3.79
C PHE A 117 -10.20 5.83 3.26
N ARG A 118 -10.92 4.90 3.90
CA ARG A 118 -12.30 4.55 3.51
C ARG A 118 -13.21 5.78 3.48
N GLU A 119 -13.12 6.64 4.50
CA GLU A 119 -13.93 7.87 4.57
C GLU A 119 -13.48 8.94 3.56
N TYR A 120 -12.18 9.11 3.36
CA TYR A 120 -11.62 9.99 2.34
C TYR A 120 -12.15 9.62 0.94
N MET A 121 -12.20 8.33 0.64
CA MET A 121 -12.72 7.81 -0.63
C MET A 121 -14.21 8.10 -0.82
N LYS A 122 -15.04 7.85 0.20
CA LYS A 122 -16.48 8.15 0.15
C LYS A 122 -16.74 9.63 -0.15
N ARG A 123 -15.99 10.53 0.49
CA ARG A 123 -16.17 11.99 0.35
C ARG A 123 -15.74 12.51 -1.01
N ARG A 124 -14.61 12.04 -1.55
CA ARG A 124 -14.04 12.57 -2.81
C ARG A 124 -14.72 12.03 -4.06
N ALA A 125 -15.24 10.81 -4.02
CA ALA A 125 -15.59 10.10 -5.24
C ALA A 125 -17.06 10.10 -5.63
N ARG A 126 -17.99 10.45 -4.73
CA ARG A 126 -19.45 10.23 -4.89
C ARG A 126 -19.84 8.76 -5.18
N PHE A 127 -18.89 7.82 -5.14
CA PHE A 127 -19.04 6.39 -5.40
C PHE A 127 -18.06 5.62 -4.52
N ASP A 128 -18.34 4.34 -4.25
CA ASP A 128 -17.48 3.49 -3.45
C ASP A 128 -16.28 2.99 -4.28
N ILE A 129 -15.20 3.79 -4.34
CA ILE A 129 -14.04 3.46 -5.16
C ILE A 129 -13.42 2.12 -4.79
N LEU A 130 -13.46 1.71 -3.52
CA LEU A 130 -12.86 0.44 -3.11
C LEU A 130 -13.61 -0.71 -3.78
N ASN A 131 -14.94 -0.69 -3.71
CA ASN A 131 -15.79 -1.68 -4.35
C ASN A 131 -15.87 -1.54 -5.88
N ASP A 132 -15.66 -0.34 -6.43
CA ASP A 132 -15.66 -0.12 -7.89
C ASP A 132 -14.34 -0.52 -8.57
N CYS A 133 -13.22 -0.51 -7.84
CA CYS A 133 -11.88 -0.71 -8.40
C CYS A 133 -11.24 -2.04 -8.00
N PHE A 134 -11.68 -2.66 -6.90
CA PHE A 134 -11.09 -3.88 -6.36
C PHE A 134 -12.16 -4.90 -6.01
N ASP A 135 -11.87 -6.18 -6.22
CA ASP A 135 -12.68 -7.29 -5.74
C ASP A 135 -12.60 -7.40 -4.21
N GLU A 136 -11.43 -7.16 -3.64
CA GLU A 136 -11.27 -7.07 -2.18
C GLU A 136 -10.05 -6.20 -1.78
N VAL A 137 -10.11 -5.61 -0.59
CA VAL A 137 -9.05 -4.77 -0.01
C VAL A 137 -8.64 -5.35 1.34
N PHE A 138 -7.35 -5.65 1.48
CA PHE A 138 -6.73 -6.19 2.68
C PHE A 138 -5.80 -5.17 3.33
N PHE A 139 -6.08 -4.84 4.60
CA PHE A 139 -5.18 -4.07 5.46
C PHE A 139 -4.50 -5.00 6.45
N SER A 140 -3.20 -4.79 6.69
CA SER A 140 -2.42 -5.63 7.60
C SER A 140 -2.98 -5.71 9.03
N CYS A 141 -3.58 -4.62 9.52
CA CYS A 141 -4.17 -4.60 10.86
C CYS A 141 -5.37 -5.55 11.00
N ASP A 142 -6.14 -5.72 9.93
CA ASP A 142 -7.27 -6.66 9.88
C ASP A 142 -6.78 -8.13 9.74
N LEU A 143 -5.59 -8.32 9.15
CA LEU A 143 -4.96 -9.64 8.96
C LEU A 143 -4.14 -10.11 10.16
N HIS A 144 -3.83 -9.22 11.10
CA HIS A 144 -2.88 -9.43 12.19
C HIS A 144 -1.49 -9.90 11.73
N ASP A 145 -1.11 -9.54 10.50
CA ASP A 145 0.19 -9.80 9.88
C ASP A 145 0.42 -8.78 8.76
N ARG A 146 1.67 -8.59 8.34
CA ARG A 146 2.07 -7.55 7.40
C ARG A 146 3.09 -8.04 6.40
N LYS A 147 3.17 -7.36 5.25
CA LYS A 147 4.31 -7.50 4.34
C LYS A 147 5.60 -7.07 5.07
N PRO A 148 6.75 -7.74 4.86
CA PRO A 148 7.04 -8.78 3.86
C PRO A 148 6.76 -10.23 4.31
N SER A 149 5.85 -10.50 5.26
CA SER A 149 5.45 -11.89 5.55
C SER A 149 4.89 -12.56 4.29
N PRO A 150 5.39 -13.73 3.85
CA PRO A 150 4.77 -14.46 2.73
C PRO A 150 3.33 -14.89 3.04
N ALA A 151 3.00 -15.07 4.32
CA ALA A 151 1.69 -15.56 4.77
C ALA A 151 0.54 -14.61 4.40
N VAL A 152 0.77 -13.28 4.37
CA VAL A 152 -0.28 -12.33 3.95
C VAL A 152 -0.62 -12.45 2.46
N PHE A 153 0.34 -12.81 1.62
CA PHE A 153 0.08 -13.09 0.20
C PHE A 153 -0.60 -14.45 0.03
N GLN A 154 -0.13 -15.47 0.76
CA GLN A 154 -0.72 -16.81 0.74
C GLN A 154 -2.19 -16.79 1.17
N HIS A 155 -2.53 -15.97 2.17
CA HIS A 155 -3.92 -15.77 2.61
C HIS A 155 -4.84 -15.36 1.46
N ILE A 156 -4.41 -14.40 0.63
CA ILE A 156 -5.20 -13.92 -0.52
C ILE A 156 -5.29 -15.00 -1.61
N VAL A 157 -4.18 -15.69 -1.87
CA VAL A 157 -4.11 -16.81 -2.83
C VAL A 157 -5.12 -17.90 -2.44
N ASP A 158 -5.12 -18.33 -1.19
CA ASP A 158 -5.99 -19.40 -0.70
C ASP A 158 -7.44 -18.96 -0.69
N LYS A 159 -7.72 -17.76 -0.16
CA LYS A 159 -9.08 -17.21 -0.03
C LYS A 159 -9.81 -17.07 -1.37
N HIS A 160 -9.09 -16.69 -2.42
CA HIS A 160 -9.68 -16.46 -3.75
C HIS A 160 -9.33 -17.54 -4.78
N HIS A 161 -8.66 -18.61 -4.35
CA HIS A 161 -8.18 -19.71 -5.20
C HIS A 161 -7.37 -19.19 -6.40
N LEU A 162 -6.44 -18.27 -6.14
CA LEU A 162 -5.60 -17.68 -7.18
C LEU A 162 -4.52 -18.67 -7.62
N ILE A 163 -4.17 -18.64 -8.90
CA ILE A 163 -3.02 -19.38 -9.43
C ILE A 163 -1.79 -18.45 -9.32
N PRO A 164 -0.72 -18.82 -8.61
CA PRO A 164 0.41 -17.92 -8.39
C PRO A 164 1.06 -17.42 -9.69
N SER A 165 1.28 -18.30 -10.67
CA SER A 165 1.84 -17.95 -11.97
C SER A 165 0.93 -17.08 -12.85
N GLU A 166 -0.36 -16.91 -12.50
CA GLU A 166 -1.31 -16.02 -13.16
C GLU A 166 -1.59 -14.75 -12.34
N THR A 167 -0.88 -14.55 -11.23
CA THR A 167 -1.11 -13.46 -10.28
C THR A 167 0.11 -12.57 -10.17
N LEU A 168 -0.07 -11.29 -10.50
CA LEU A 168 0.98 -10.28 -10.45
C LEU A 168 0.85 -9.43 -9.18
N VAL A 169 1.92 -9.30 -8.42
CA VAL A 169 2.07 -8.32 -7.34
C VAL A 169 2.77 -7.07 -7.87
N ILE A 170 2.23 -5.89 -7.61
CA ILE A 170 2.85 -4.60 -7.93
C ILE A 170 3.04 -3.83 -6.62
N ASP A 171 4.30 -3.60 -6.25
CA ASP A 171 4.70 -2.99 -4.97
C ASP A 171 5.98 -2.16 -5.19
N ASP A 172 6.13 -1.06 -4.47
CA ASP A 172 7.31 -0.19 -4.54
C ASP A 172 8.44 -0.60 -3.58
N TYR A 173 8.20 -1.58 -2.71
CA TYR A 173 9.20 -2.10 -1.80
C TYR A 173 9.70 -3.49 -2.19
N LYS A 174 10.99 -3.57 -2.52
CA LYS A 174 11.65 -4.80 -3.01
C LYS A 174 11.38 -6.03 -2.15
N ALA A 175 11.46 -5.90 -0.83
CA ALA A 175 11.26 -7.01 0.10
C ALA A 175 9.83 -7.57 0.05
N HIS A 176 8.82 -6.75 -0.27
CA HIS A 176 7.45 -7.24 -0.48
C HIS A 176 7.36 -8.09 -1.74
N CYS A 177 7.97 -7.64 -2.84
CA CYS A 177 8.07 -8.42 -4.08
C CYS A 177 8.83 -9.73 -3.87
N GLU A 178 9.98 -9.71 -3.18
CA GLU A 178 10.74 -10.93 -2.90
C GLU A 178 9.92 -11.95 -2.08
N ALA A 179 9.16 -11.48 -1.08
CA ALA A 179 8.26 -12.32 -0.31
C ALA A 179 7.13 -12.92 -1.15
N ALA A 180 6.49 -12.15 -2.02
CA ALA A 180 5.47 -12.64 -2.94
C ALA A 180 6.04 -13.68 -3.93
N ALA A 181 7.22 -13.39 -4.50
CA ALA A 181 7.89 -14.30 -5.43
C ALA A 181 8.27 -15.64 -4.77
N SER A 182 8.59 -15.63 -3.47
CA SER A 182 8.93 -16.85 -2.72
C SER A 182 7.81 -17.89 -2.67
N ILE A 183 6.55 -17.47 -2.88
CA ILE A 183 5.39 -18.37 -2.97
C ILE A 183 4.89 -18.56 -4.42
N GLY A 184 5.71 -18.18 -5.41
CA GLY A 184 5.44 -18.41 -6.83
C GLY A 184 4.61 -17.32 -7.52
N LEU A 185 4.33 -16.19 -6.86
CA LEU A 185 3.67 -15.05 -7.49
C LEU A 185 4.59 -14.37 -8.50
N GLN A 186 4.01 -13.84 -9.57
CA GLN A 186 4.72 -12.90 -10.46
C GLN A 186 4.81 -11.55 -9.76
N THR A 187 5.90 -10.81 -9.97
CA THR A 187 6.11 -9.54 -9.25
C THR A 187 6.69 -8.46 -10.15
N HIS A 188 6.21 -7.23 -9.96
CA HIS A 188 6.80 -6.03 -10.52
C HIS A 188 7.14 -5.05 -9.40
N TRP A 189 8.44 -4.90 -9.14
CA TRP A 189 8.95 -3.93 -8.19
C TRP A 189 9.03 -2.55 -8.85
N LEU A 190 8.10 -1.67 -8.50
CA LEU A 190 8.05 -0.29 -8.98
C LEU A 190 9.30 0.46 -8.53
N GLN A 191 10.06 0.96 -9.49
CA GLN A 191 11.24 1.79 -9.22
C GLN A 191 10.82 3.23 -8.90
N GLU A 192 11.75 4.00 -8.35
CA GLU A 192 11.54 5.43 -8.13
C GLU A 192 11.18 6.16 -9.44
N GLY A 193 10.14 6.99 -9.39
CA GLY A 193 9.62 7.72 -10.55
C GLY A 193 8.77 6.88 -11.52
N GLU A 194 8.56 5.60 -11.23
CA GLU A 194 7.55 4.80 -11.94
C GLU A 194 6.15 5.04 -11.41
N ASP A 195 5.17 4.83 -12.27
CA ASP A 195 3.76 5.00 -11.95
C ASP A 195 3.01 3.77 -12.43
N ILE A 196 1.98 3.35 -11.71
CA ILE A 196 1.16 2.20 -12.11
C ILE A 196 0.51 2.36 -13.48
N CYS A 197 0.40 3.60 -13.99
CA CYS A 197 -0.08 3.84 -15.35
C CYS A 197 0.96 3.46 -16.41
N ASP A 198 2.26 3.53 -16.11
CA ASP A 198 3.38 3.44 -17.05
C ASP A 198 4.55 2.62 -16.45
N LEU A 199 4.47 1.30 -16.61
CA LEU A 199 5.42 0.32 -16.07
C LEU A 199 6.62 0.12 -16.99
N THR A 200 7.80 -0.10 -16.41
CA THR A 200 8.97 -0.50 -17.20
C THR A 200 8.95 -1.99 -17.49
N TYR A 201 9.12 -2.33 -18.77
CA TYR A 201 9.31 -3.67 -19.26
C TYR A 201 10.76 -3.89 -19.70
N TRP A 202 11.40 -4.88 -19.11
CA TRP A 202 12.76 -5.31 -19.43
C TRP A 202 12.72 -6.56 -20.31
N ASP A 203 13.15 -6.41 -21.56
CA ASP A 203 13.34 -7.53 -22.47
C ASP A 203 14.81 -7.96 -22.46
N PHE A 204 15.15 -8.81 -21.49
CA PHE A 204 16.51 -9.32 -21.31
C PHE A 204 17.03 -10.13 -22.52
N SER A 205 16.14 -10.60 -23.41
CA SER A 205 16.53 -11.35 -24.61
C SER A 205 16.99 -10.45 -25.76
N SER A 206 16.57 -9.19 -25.77
CA SER A 206 16.72 -8.30 -26.92
C SER A 206 17.98 -7.43 -26.93
N GLY A 207 18.69 -7.33 -25.79
CA GLY A 207 19.80 -6.39 -25.60
C GLY A 207 19.39 -4.90 -25.73
N ARG A 208 18.09 -4.60 -25.82
CA ARG A 208 17.57 -3.24 -26.00
C ARG A 208 17.36 -2.55 -24.66
N LYS A 209 17.25 -1.22 -24.73
CA LYS A 209 16.85 -0.38 -23.60
C LYS A 209 15.44 -0.78 -23.10
N PRO A 210 15.17 -0.61 -21.80
CA PRO A 210 13.85 -0.83 -21.22
C PRO A 210 12.76 -0.03 -21.95
N LEU A 211 11.57 -0.63 -22.08
CA LEU A 211 10.40 0.02 -22.67
C LEU A 211 9.46 0.51 -21.56
N ARG A 212 8.92 1.72 -21.70
CA ARG A 212 7.78 2.17 -20.91
C ARG A 212 6.49 1.71 -21.58
N LEU A 213 5.70 0.94 -20.87
CA LEU A 213 4.43 0.41 -21.35
C LEU A 213 3.31 0.84 -20.42
N ASN A 214 2.15 1.19 -20.98
CA ASN A 214 0.96 1.26 -20.14
C ASN A 214 0.70 -0.13 -19.52
N ILE A 215 0.07 -0.18 -18.36
CA ILE A 215 -0.15 -1.44 -17.63
C ILE A 215 -0.86 -2.52 -18.45
N LEU A 216 -1.78 -2.15 -19.35
CA LEU A 216 -2.52 -3.13 -20.17
C LEU A 216 -1.60 -3.81 -21.17
N ASP A 217 -0.67 -3.07 -21.78
CA ASP A 217 0.31 -3.63 -22.71
C ASP A 217 1.43 -4.36 -21.97
N PHE A 218 1.80 -3.89 -20.77
CA PHE A 218 2.69 -4.60 -19.87
C PHE A 218 2.15 -6.00 -19.53
N LEU A 219 0.89 -6.09 -19.08
CA LEU A 219 0.26 -7.36 -18.69
C LEU A 219 0.17 -8.37 -19.86
N LYS A 220 -0.06 -7.89 -21.09
CA LYS A 220 -0.03 -8.73 -22.30
C LYS A 220 1.36 -9.32 -22.57
N LYS A 221 2.43 -8.54 -22.39
CA LYS A 221 3.81 -8.99 -22.65
C LYS A 221 4.38 -9.83 -21.51
N HIS A 222 4.02 -9.54 -20.27
CA HIS A 222 4.48 -10.32 -19.12
C HIS A 222 4.01 -11.78 -19.19
N THR A 223 2.92 -12.03 -19.92
CA THR A 223 2.39 -13.37 -20.21
C THR A 223 3.33 -14.24 -21.07
N THR A 224 4.27 -13.64 -21.83
CA THR A 224 5.12 -14.37 -22.80
C THR A 224 6.52 -14.74 -22.30
N GLN A 225 6.85 -14.45 -21.03
CA GLN A 225 8.20 -14.70 -20.46
C GLN A 225 8.27 -15.88 -19.46
N CYS A 226 7.18 -16.63 -19.27
CA CYS A 226 7.17 -17.87 -18.46
C CYS A 226 7.26 -19.11 -19.35
#